data_AF-A0A7S2BQM7-F1
#
_entry.id   AF-A0A7S2BQM7-F1
#
_cell.length_a   1.000
_cell.length_b   1.000
_cell.length_c   1.000
_cell.angle_alpha   90.00
_cell.angle_beta   90.00
_cell.angle_gamma   90.00
#
_symmetry.space_group_name_H-M   'P 1'
#
loop_
_entity.id
_entity.type
_entity.pdbx_description
1 polymer ?
#
loop_
_entity_poly.entity_id
_entity_poly.type
_entity_poly.pdbx_seq_one_letter_code
_entity_poly.pdbx_strand_id
1 'polypeptide(L)'
;MNLMPRGGAELLGPVSGGLDELKESWGRAVSLGPLQYGQARDIVLKVWLPPASGSPYMQAVLTFAAASGAAGRAEAESASRAASAESAVARCRADAVDTGYAAIAAGVKNKGKEASEMVKALCARIEAQVAEHPTDGRLTALKADTGGRMSKALQGKDRFNRWGKHYLRALVRSHQLQVCTNFMDPGLQPYGGALFRELREEGDRIFLSLPPPKPSQRRCAPTQGSRPRSPSPNMNTYYAGAGGGCFAPTSRVSRVGHHST
;
A
#
# COMPACT_ATOMS: atom_id res chain seq x y z
N MET A 1 -7.03 15.50 -11.42
CA MET A 1 -6.70 15.08 -12.79
C MET A 1 -7.99 14.85 -13.54
N ASN A 2 -8.15 15.47 -14.70
CA ASN A 2 -9.34 15.40 -15.51
C ASN A 2 -9.11 14.40 -16.65
N LEU A 3 -10.02 13.45 -16.79
CA LEU A 3 -9.98 12.37 -17.77
C LEU A 3 -11.17 12.55 -18.70
N MET A 4 -10.90 12.91 -19.95
CA MET A 4 -11.90 13.23 -20.96
C MET A 4 -11.83 12.21 -22.08
N PRO A 5 -12.87 11.37 -22.25
CA PRO A 5 -12.97 10.52 -23.42
C PRO A 5 -13.00 11.31 -24.71
N ARG A 6 -12.36 10.77 -25.75
CA ARG A 6 -12.26 11.36 -27.09
C ARG A 6 -12.62 10.30 -28.13
N GLY A 7 -12.87 10.75 -29.36
CA GLY A 7 -13.07 9.84 -30.49
C GLY A 7 -14.21 8.83 -30.30
N GLY A 8 -15.26 9.18 -29.56
CA GLY A 8 -16.39 8.31 -29.25
C GLY A 8 -16.16 7.29 -28.14
N ALA A 9 -15.04 7.32 -27.43
CA ALA A 9 -14.82 6.46 -26.26
C ALA A 9 -15.75 6.83 -25.09
N GLU A 10 -16.03 5.87 -24.23
CA GLU A 10 -16.89 6.05 -23.05
C GLU A 10 -16.25 5.46 -21.79
N LEU A 11 -16.34 6.17 -20.66
CA LEU A 11 -15.90 5.64 -19.36
C LEU A 11 -16.96 4.71 -18.77
N LEU A 12 -16.56 3.49 -18.43
CA LEU A 12 -17.43 2.46 -17.87
C LEU A 12 -17.23 2.37 -16.35
N GLY A 13 -18.29 2.61 -15.59
CA GLY A 13 -18.24 2.51 -14.13
C GLY A 13 -17.21 3.46 -13.49
N PRO A 14 -16.91 3.29 -12.19
CA PRO A 14 -15.97 4.14 -11.47
C PRO A 14 -14.51 3.84 -11.82
N VAL A 15 -13.63 4.80 -11.56
CA VAL A 15 -12.17 4.62 -11.57
C VAL A 15 -11.78 3.52 -10.59
N SER A 16 -10.95 2.57 -11.02
CA SER A 16 -10.48 1.47 -10.17
C SER A 16 -9.38 1.92 -9.21
N GLY A 17 -9.31 1.30 -8.03
CA GLY A 17 -8.34 1.62 -6.99
C GLY A 17 -8.86 2.64 -5.95
N GLY A 18 -10.18 2.69 -5.74
CA GLY A 18 -10.86 3.43 -4.68
C GLY A 18 -10.62 4.94 -4.66
N LEU A 19 -10.17 5.53 -5.77
CA LEU A 19 -9.85 6.96 -5.84
C LEU A 19 -11.13 7.79 -5.80
N ASP A 20 -11.06 8.94 -5.13
CA ASP A 20 -12.17 9.89 -5.12
C ASP A 20 -12.33 10.49 -6.52
N GLU A 21 -13.54 10.39 -7.06
CA GLU A 21 -13.88 10.88 -8.40
C GLU A 21 -15.15 11.73 -8.39
N LEU A 22 -15.19 12.72 -9.27
CA LEU A 22 -16.39 13.44 -9.64
C LEU A 22 -16.73 13.09 -11.09
N LYS A 23 -17.98 12.69 -11.31
CA LYS A 23 -18.50 12.44 -12.65
C LYS A 23 -19.02 13.75 -13.22
N GLU A 24 -18.54 14.09 -14.40
CA GLU A 24 -18.87 15.33 -15.09
C GLU A 24 -19.41 15.01 -16.48
N SER A 25 -20.14 15.94 -17.10
CA SER A 25 -20.65 15.78 -18.47
C SER A 25 -19.54 15.57 -19.50
N TRP A 26 -18.35 16.11 -19.23
CA TRP A 26 -17.17 16.01 -20.09
C TRP A 26 -16.26 14.81 -19.77
N GLY A 27 -16.50 14.07 -18.70
CA GLY A 27 -15.63 12.95 -18.28
C GLY A 27 -15.58 12.75 -16.76
N ARG A 28 -14.36 12.61 -16.21
CA ARG A 28 -14.15 12.43 -14.77
C ARG A 28 -13.03 13.29 -14.22
N ALA A 29 -13.26 13.91 -13.07
CA ALA A 29 -12.21 14.54 -12.27
C ALA A 29 -11.81 13.60 -11.13
N VAL A 30 -10.56 13.15 -11.12
CA VAL A 30 -9.99 12.23 -10.12
C VAL A 30 -9.05 12.99 -9.19
N SER A 31 -9.25 12.82 -7.89
CA SER A 31 -8.34 13.34 -6.86
C SER A 31 -7.20 12.37 -6.64
N LEU A 32 -5.98 12.77 -7.04
CA LEU A 32 -4.79 11.93 -6.92
C LEU A 32 -4.11 12.04 -5.54
N GLY A 33 -4.46 13.06 -4.76
CA GLY A 33 -3.69 13.42 -3.57
C GLY A 33 -2.25 13.84 -3.92
N PRO A 34 -1.27 13.58 -3.04
CA PRO A 34 0.12 13.96 -3.28
C PRO A 34 0.76 13.14 -4.39
N LEU A 35 1.55 13.82 -5.23
CA LEU A 35 2.41 13.21 -6.23
C LEU A 35 3.85 13.24 -5.72
N GLN A 36 4.49 12.08 -5.72
CA GLN A 36 5.87 11.93 -5.26
C GLN A 36 6.84 12.36 -6.37
N TYR A 37 7.87 13.12 -6.00
CA TYR A 37 8.89 13.54 -6.95
C TYR A 37 9.64 12.33 -7.52
N GLY A 38 9.81 12.29 -8.84
CA GLY A 38 10.51 11.19 -9.52
C GLY A 38 9.75 9.86 -9.52
N GLN A 39 8.44 9.85 -9.24
CA GLN A 39 7.60 8.66 -9.31
C GLN A 39 6.35 8.89 -10.17
N ALA A 40 6.02 7.92 -11.00
CA ALA A 40 4.74 7.88 -11.70
C ALA A 40 3.56 7.59 -10.75
N ARG A 41 2.36 7.98 -11.19
CA ARG A 41 1.07 7.68 -10.58
C ARG A 41 0.19 6.99 -11.61
N ASP A 42 -0.32 5.82 -11.28
CA ASP A 42 -1.15 5.05 -12.21
C ASP A 42 -2.63 5.22 -11.88
N ILE A 43 -3.43 5.45 -12.92
CA ILE A 43 -4.89 5.41 -12.84
C ILE A 43 -5.40 4.30 -13.76
N VAL A 44 -6.33 3.49 -13.25
CA VAL A 44 -6.93 2.39 -14.01
C VAL A 44 -8.39 2.70 -14.28
N LEU A 45 -8.78 2.61 -15.54
CA LEU A 45 -10.12 2.93 -16.04
C LEU A 45 -10.65 1.74 -16.82
N LYS A 46 -11.95 1.50 -16.72
CA LYS A 46 -12.67 0.67 -17.69
C LYS A 46 -13.23 1.61 -18.75
N VAL A 47 -12.93 1.34 -20.00
CA VAL A 47 -13.27 2.22 -21.12
C VAL A 47 -13.87 1.36 -22.23
N TRP A 48 -15.01 1.78 -22.76
CA TRP A 48 -15.50 1.27 -24.03
C TRP A 48 -14.82 2.06 -25.15
N LEU A 49 -14.27 1.35 -26.12
CA LEU A 49 -13.55 1.95 -27.25
C LEU A 49 -14.26 1.60 -28.56
N PRO A 50 -14.56 2.58 -29.42
CA PRO A 50 -15.02 2.30 -30.77
C PRO A 50 -13.91 1.63 -31.60
N PRO A 51 -14.22 1.09 -32.80
CA PRO A 51 -13.21 0.53 -33.71
C PRO A 51 -12.01 1.48 -33.88
N ALA A 52 -10.81 0.91 -33.98
CA ALA A 52 -9.59 1.70 -34.02
C ALA A 52 -9.56 2.60 -35.27
N SER A 53 -9.51 3.91 -35.05
CA SER A 53 -9.45 4.93 -36.10
C SER A 53 -8.10 5.66 -36.15
N GLY A 54 -7.14 5.29 -35.30
CA GLY A 54 -5.87 6.02 -35.10
C GLY A 54 -6.01 7.34 -34.32
N SER A 55 -7.23 7.80 -34.05
CA SER A 55 -7.48 9.01 -33.26
C SER A 55 -7.30 8.75 -31.76
N PRO A 56 -6.88 9.76 -30.97
CA PRO A 56 -6.87 9.67 -29.52
C PRO A 56 -8.25 9.33 -28.95
N TYR A 57 -8.28 8.43 -27.98
CA TYR A 57 -9.51 8.00 -27.30
C TYR A 57 -9.61 8.55 -25.87
N MET A 58 -8.53 9.15 -25.36
CA MET A 58 -8.48 9.72 -24.01
C MET A 58 -7.58 10.93 -24.00
N GLN A 59 -8.05 12.01 -23.37
CA GLN A 59 -7.22 13.14 -22.96
C GLN A 59 -7.16 13.18 -21.44
N ALA A 60 -5.95 13.31 -20.93
CA ALA A 60 -5.64 13.44 -19.51
C ALA A 60 -5.08 14.83 -19.25
N VAL A 61 -5.68 15.58 -18.34
CA VAL A 61 -5.19 16.90 -17.89
C VAL A 61 -4.92 16.84 -16.39
N LEU A 62 -3.67 17.01 -16.01
CA LEU A 62 -3.24 17.12 -14.63
C LEU A 62 -3.09 18.59 -14.28
N THR A 63 -3.77 19.02 -13.22
CA THR A 63 -3.53 20.28 -12.53
C THR A 63 -2.97 19.98 -11.15
N PHE A 64 -1.95 20.72 -10.73
CA PHE A 64 -1.26 20.48 -9.47
C PHE A 64 -0.69 21.78 -8.88
N ALA A 65 -0.36 21.78 -7.59
CA ALA A 65 0.45 22.82 -6.97
C ALA A 65 1.90 22.33 -6.89
N ALA A 66 2.83 23.10 -7.43
CA ALA A 66 4.26 22.84 -7.30
C ALA A 66 4.71 23.08 -5.84
N ALA A 67 5.89 22.56 -5.48
CA ALA A 67 6.47 22.77 -4.14
C ALA A 67 6.67 24.26 -3.81
N SER A 68 6.83 25.12 -4.81
CA SER A 68 6.90 26.57 -4.67
C SER A 68 5.55 27.24 -4.37
N GLY A 69 4.44 26.49 -4.40
CA GLY A 69 3.07 27.01 -4.31
C GLY A 69 2.49 27.47 -5.64
N ALA A 70 3.28 27.52 -6.72
CA ALA A 70 2.79 27.87 -8.05
C ALA A 70 1.85 26.80 -8.61
N ALA A 71 0.81 27.22 -9.34
CA ALA A 71 -0.06 26.29 -10.06
C ALA A 71 0.67 25.72 -11.29
N GLY A 72 0.53 24.42 -11.51
CA GLY A 72 1.05 23.68 -12.65
C GLY A 72 -0.06 22.98 -13.42
N ARG A 73 0.15 22.82 -14.73
CA ARG A 73 -0.72 22.08 -15.64
C ARG A 73 0.12 21.24 -16.59
N ALA A 74 -0.28 19.99 -16.79
CA ALA A 74 0.28 19.09 -17.79
C ALA A 74 -0.87 18.36 -18.48
N GLU A 75 -0.70 18.03 -19.76
CA GLU A 75 -1.71 17.29 -20.51
C GLU A 75 -1.07 16.27 -21.45
N ALA A 76 -1.82 15.20 -21.71
CA ALA A 76 -1.43 14.14 -22.62
C ALA A 76 -2.67 13.53 -23.27
N GLU A 77 -2.50 12.99 -24.47
CA GLU A 77 -3.53 12.24 -25.18
C GLU A 77 -3.03 10.82 -25.45
N SER A 78 -3.93 9.84 -25.41
CA SER A 78 -3.61 8.45 -25.72
C SER A 78 -4.43 7.92 -26.88
N ALA A 79 -3.73 7.31 -27.84
CA ALA A 79 -4.30 6.50 -28.92
C ALA A 79 -3.84 5.02 -28.84
N SER A 80 -2.86 4.69 -27.99
CA SER A 80 -2.29 3.34 -27.89
C SER A 80 -3.25 2.38 -27.19
N ARG A 81 -3.53 1.25 -27.81
CA ARG A 81 -4.34 0.15 -27.23
C ARG A 81 -3.51 -1.07 -26.85
N ALA A 82 -2.18 -0.94 -26.87
CA ALA A 82 -1.27 -2.06 -26.59
C ALA A 82 -1.25 -2.38 -25.09
N ALA A 83 -1.34 -3.67 -24.76
CA ALA A 83 -1.09 -4.13 -23.41
C ALA A 83 0.40 -4.00 -23.06
N SER A 84 0.69 -3.74 -21.78
CA SER A 84 2.05 -3.64 -21.25
C SER A 84 2.15 -4.28 -19.86
N ALA A 85 3.36 -4.66 -19.44
CA ALA A 85 3.60 -5.12 -18.08
C ALA A 85 3.19 -4.06 -17.04
N GLU A 86 3.46 -2.77 -17.32
CA GLU A 86 2.99 -1.65 -16.50
C GLU A 86 1.46 -1.65 -16.32
N SER A 87 0.72 -1.89 -17.40
CA SER A 87 -0.76 -1.93 -17.35
C SER A 87 -1.28 -3.10 -16.50
N ALA A 88 -0.60 -4.26 -16.54
CA ALA A 88 -0.94 -5.42 -15.73
C ALA A 88 -0.69 -5.15 -14.24
N VAL A 89 0.48 -4.58 -13.90
CA VAL A 89 0.85 -4.16 -12.54
C VAL A 89 -0.15 -3.13 -12.00
N ALA A 90 -0.45 -2.09 -12.79
CA ALA A 90 -1.40 -1.05 -12.40
C ALA A 90 -2.78 -1.64 -12.10
N ARG A 91 -3.27 -2.55 -12.96
CA ARG A 91 -4.55 -3.26 -12.77
C ARG A 91 -4.55 -4.10 -11.50
N CYS A 92 -3.53 -4.95 -11.28
CA CYS A 92 -3.43 -5.77 -10.08
C CYS A 92 -3.40 -4.94 -8.79
N ARG A 93 -2.68 -3.81 -8.80
CA ARG A 93 -2.65 -2.87 -7.68
C ARG A 93 -4.03 -2.26 -7.43
N ALA A 94 -4.72 -1.80 -8.48
CA ALA A 94 -6.06 -1.23 -8.35
C ALA A 94 -7.06 -2.26 -7.78
N ASP A 95 -7.02 -3.49 -8.30
CA ASP A 95 -7.80 -4.62 -7.77
C ASP A 95 -7.51 -4.91 -6.29
N ALA A 96 -6.23 -4.84 -5.89
CA ALA A 96 -5.83 -5.04 -4.50
C ALA A 96 -6.38 -3.94 -3.58
N VAL A 97 -6.42 -2.70 -4.06
CA VAL A 97 -7.00 -1.57 -3.33
C VAL A 97 -8.51 -1.73 -3.20
N ASP A 98 -9.23 -1.97 -4.30
CA ASP A 98 -10.69 -2.11 -4.31
C ASP A 98 -11.13 -3.30 -3.44
N THR A 99 -10.47 -4.45 -3.61
CA THR A 99 -10.73 -5.65 -2.80
C THR A 99 -10.38 -5.41 -1.34
N GLY A 100 -9.27 -4.71 -1.06
CA GLY A 100 -8.85 -4.40 0.30
C GLY A 100 -9.87 -3.55 1.05
N TYR A 101 -10.40 -2.49 0.43
CA TYR A 101 -11.47 -1.69 1.02
C TYR A 101 -12.75 -2.50 1.22
N ALA A 102 -13.15 -3.32 0.24
CA ALA A 102 -14.30 -4.21 0.36
C ALA A 102 -14.15 -5.21 1.52
N ALA A 103 -12.98 -5.85 1.65
CA ALA A 103 -12.68 -6.78 2.72
C ALA A 103 -12.68 -6.11 4.11
N ILE A 104 -12.15 -4.89 4.22
CA ILE A 104 -12.23 -4.10 5.44
C ILE A 104 -13.70 -3.83 5.82
N ALA A 105 -14.52 -3.41 4.85
CA ALA A 105 -15.93 -3.12 5.06
C ALA A 105 -16.71 -4.37 5.50
N ALA A 106 -16.47 -5.51 4.85
CA ALA A 106 -17.05 -6.79 5.23
C ALA A 106 -16.59 -7.23 6.64
N GLY A 107 -15.30 -7.11 6.96
CA GLY A 107 -14.76 -7.44 8.27
C GLY A 107 -15.37 -6.60 9.41
N VAL A 108 -15.56 -5.30 9.20
CA VAL A 108 -16.24 -4.40 10.17
C VAL A 108 -17.69 -4.82 10.38
N LYS A 109 -18.37 -5.31 9.35
CA LYS A 109 -19.74 -5.87 9.42
C LYS A 109 -19.79 -7.30 9.99
N ASN A 110 -18.73 -7.77 10.64
CA ASN A 110 -18.57 -9.14 11.15
C ASN A 110 -18.64 -10.25 10.08
N LYS A 111 -18.44 -9.91 8.79
CA LYS A 111 -18.42 -10.87 7.68
C LYS A 111 -17.00 -11.31 7.34
N GLY A 112 -16.26 -11.77 8.35
CA GLY A 112 -14.83 -12.12 8.21
C GLY A 112 -14.55 -13.26 7.21
N LYS A 113 -15.48 -14.22 7.08
CA LYS A 113 -15.39 -15.28 6.05
C LYS A 113 -15.45 -14.70 4.63
N GLU A 114 -16.44 -13.85 4.37
CA GLU A 114 -16.60 -13.15 3.08
C GLU A 114 -15.35 -12.33 2.75
N ALA A 115 -14.85 -11.54 3.71
CA ALA A 115 -13.62 -10.76 3.55
C ALA A 115 -12.40 -11.65 3.21
N SER A 116 -12.28 -12.81 3.86
CA SER A 116 -11.17 -13.75 3.63
C SER A 116 -11.25 -14.35 2.23
N GLU A 117 -12.44 -14.74 1.77
CA GLU A 117 -12.62 -15.26 0.41
C GLU A 117 -12.35 -14.20 -0.67
N MET A 118 -12.72 -12.94 -0.43
CA MET A 118 -12.36 -11.83 -1.32
C MET A 118 -10.84 -11.71 -1.52
N VAL A 119 -10.08 -11.69 -0.42
CA VAL A 119 -8.61 -11.56 -0.47
C VAL A 119 -7.95 -12.82 -1.04
N LYS A 120 -8.51 -14.00 -0.76
CA LYS A 120 -8.04 -15.26 -1.37
C LYS A 120 -8.22 -15.25 -2.89
N ALA A 121 -9.39 -14.82 -3.38
CA ALA A 121 -9.66 -14.69 -4.80
C ALA A 121 -8.75 -13.65 -5.47
N LEU A 122 -8.48 -12.53 -4.80
CA LEU A 122 -7.49 -11.53 -5.26
C LEU A 122 -6.10 -12.15 -5.38
N CYS A 123 -5.65 -12.87 -4.35
CA CYS A 123 -4.32 -13.50 -4.35
C CYS A 123 -4.17 -14.47 -5.53
N ALA A 124 -5.21 -15.25 -5.85
CA ALA A 124 -5.21 -16.15 -7.01
C ALA A 124 -5.12 -15.39 -8.35
N ARG A 125 -5.84 -14.26 -8.49
CA ARG A 125 -5.72 -13.41 -9.71
C ARG A 125 -4.33 -12.82 -9.88
N ILE A 126 -3.71 -12.34 -8.79
CA ILE A 126 -2.35 -11.80 -8.84
C ILE A 126 -1.34 -12.91 -9.13
N GLU A 127 -1.52 -14.09 -8.57
CA GLU A 127 -0.67 -15.25 -8.86
C GLU A 127 -0.70 -15.66 -10.34
N ALA A 128 -1.87 -15.62 -10.98
CA ALA A 128 -1.97 -15.82 -12.43
C ALA A 128 -1.17 -14.77 -13.21
N GLN A 129 -1.22 -13.50 -12.80
CA GLN A 129 -0.47 -12.42 -13.45
C GLN A 129 1.04 -12.53 -13.21
N VAL A 130 1.48 -13.05 -12.05
CA VAL A 130 2.89 -13.39 -11.81
C VAL A 130 3.35 -14.49 -12.77
N ALA A 131 2.50 -15.49 -13.06
CA ALA A 131 2.85 -16.54 -14.01
C ALA A 131 2.97 -16.01 -15.45
N GLU A 132 2.14 -15.04 -15.85
CA GLU A 132 2.22 -14.36 -17.15
C GLU A 132 3.44 -13.41 -17.26
N HIS A 133 3.87 -12.84 -16.13
CA HIS A 133 4.96 -11.85 -16.06
C HIS A 133 6.00 -12.23 -14.99
N PRO A 134 6.71 -13.35 -15.13
CA PRO A 134 7.52 -13.95 -14.06
C PRO A 134 8.74 -13.11 -13.65
N THR A 135 9.16 -12.17 -14.49
CA THR A 135 10.30 -11.28 -14.23
C THR A 135 9.90 -9.96 -13.56
N ASP A 136 8.61 -9.67 -13.42
CA ASP A 136 8.15 -8.42 -12.79
C ASP A 136 8.11 -8.56 -11.26
N GLY A 137 9.16 -8.06 -10.61
CA GLY A 137 9.29 -8.10 -9.16
C GLY A 137 8.16 -7.39 -8.40
N ARG A 138 7.42 -6.46 -9.02
CA ARG A 138 6.31 -5.74 -8.36
C ARG A 138 5.09 -6.64 -8.20
N LEU A 139 4.81 -7.49 -9.18
CA LEU A 139 3.73 -8.49 -9.07
C LEU A 139 4.07 -9.53 -8.01
N THR A 140 5.32 -10.01 -7.98
CA THR A 140 5.79 -10.95 -6.95
C THR A 140 5.70 -10.33 -5.55
N ALA A 141 6.08 -9.06 -5.40
CA ALA A 141 5.98 -8.33 -4.15
C ALA A 141 4.51 -8.13 -3.71
N LEU A 142 3.62 -7.76 -4.63
CA LEU A 142 2.19 -7.62 -4.35
C LEU A 142 1.56 -8.98 -3.97
N LYS A 143 1.93 -10.08 -4.63
CA LYS A 143 1.53 -11.44 -4.26
C LYS A 143 1.93 -11.76 -2.82
N ALA A 144 3.15 -11.40 -2.43
CA ALA A 144 3.64 -11.62 -1.07
C ALA A 144 2.81 -10.85 -0.02
N ASP A 145 2.39 -9.62 -0.32
CA ASP A 145 1.51 -8.85 0.57
C ASP A 145 0.12 -9.49 0.70
N THR A 146 -0.51 -9.83 -0.44
CA THR A 146 -1.88 -10.37 -0.47
C THR A 146 -1.96 -11.75 0.16
N GLY A 147 -1.00 -12.64 -0.13
CA GLY A 147 -0.91 -13.97 0.47
C GLY A 147 -0.34 -13.97 1.90
N GLY A 148 0.35 -12.89 2.28
CA GLY A 148 1.02 -12.74 3.57
C GLY A 148 0.15 -12.05 4.62
N ARG A 149 0.59 -10.87 5.04
CA ARG A 149 -0.01 -10.15 6.19
C ARG A 149 -1.43 -9.66 5.89
N MET A 150 -1.79 -9.39 4.64
CA MET A 150 -3.15 -9.03 4.26
C MET A 150 -4.14 -10.18 4.53
N SER A 151 -3.82 -11.39 4.07
CA SER A 151 -4.61 -12.59 4.39
C SER A 151 -4.63 -12.89 5.89
N LYS A 152 -3.48 -12.81 6.56
CA LYS A 152 -3.38 -13.03 8.02
C LYS A 152 -4.22 -12.04 8.81
N ALA A 153 -4.38 -10.79 8.37
CA ALA A 153 -5.16 -9.77 9.06
C ALA A 153 -6.65 -10.13 9.21
N LEU A 154 -7.17 -11.01 8.35
CA LEU A 154 -8.57 -11.44 8.31
C LEU A 154 -8.83 -12.77 9.04
N GLN A 155 -7.78 -13.44 9.52
CA GLN A 155 -7.88 -14.72 10.22
C GLN A 155 -8.44 -14.55 11.64
N GLY A 156 -9.76 -14.64 11.74
CA GLY A 156 -10.48 -14.59 13.02
C GLY A 156 -10.78 -13.16 13.48
N LYS A 157 -11.90 -13.03 14.21
CA LYS A 157 -12.44 -11.75 14.67
C LYS A 157 -11.47 -11.00 15.60
N ASP A 158 -10.83 -11.71 16.52
CA ASP A 158 -9.93 -11.11 17.51
C ASP A 158 -8.71 -10.48 16.85
N ARG A 159 -8.12 -11.17 15.87
CA ARG A 159 -6.97 -10.69 15.12
C ARG A 159 -7.32 -9.45 14.30
N PHE A 160 -8.44 -9.51 13.59
CA PHE A 160 -8.95 -8.39 12.79
C PHE A 160 -9.18 -7.15 13.67
N ASN A 161 -9.80 -7.33 14.83
CA ASN A 161 -10.09 -6.23 15.74
C ASN A 161 -8.85 -5.67 16.44
N ARG A 162 -7.90 -6.55 16.80
CA ARG A 162 -6.69 -6.15 17.52
C ARG A 162 -5.73 -5.34 16.64
N TRP A 163 -5.53 -5.75 15.38
CA TRP A 163 -4.60 -5.04 14.49
C TRP A 163 -4.99 -5.11 13.01
N GLY A 164 -5.66 -6.18 12.57
CA GLY A 164 -5.87 -6.44 11.14
C GLY A 164 -6.59 -5.32 10.40
N LYS A 165 -7.66 -4.78 10.98
CA LYS A 165 -8.43 -3.68 10.38
C LYS A 165 -7.63 -2.38 10.23
N HIS A 166 -6.66 -2.13 11.11
CA HIS A 166 -5.81 -0.93 11.08
C HIS A 166 -4.69 -1.12 10.06
N TYR A 167 -4.03 -2.28 10.10
CA TYR A 167 -3.02 -2.66 9.12
C TYR A 167 -3.56 -2.61 7.68
N LEU A 168 -4.71 -3.23 7.42
CA LEU A 168 -5.31 -3.24 6.08
C LEU A 168 -5.60 -1.82 5.58
N ARG A 169 -6.12 -0.92 6.43
CA ARG A 169 -6.34 0.48 6.04
C ARG A 169 -5.04 1.17 5.64
N ALA A 170 -3.97 0.97 6.41
CA ALA A 170 -2.67 1.55 6.11
C ALA A 170 -2.08 1.00 4.80
N LEU A 171 -2.07 -0.33 4.62
CA LEU A 171 -1.55 -0.98 3.41
C LEU A 171 -2.34 -0.57 2.17
N VAL A 172 -3.67 -0.67 2.22
CA VAL A 172 -4.56 -0.35 1.09
C VAL A 172 -4.41 1.12 0.69
N ARG A 173 -4.41 2.03 1.67
CA ARG A 173 -4.19 3.46 1.39
C ARG A 173 -2.79 3.72 0.83
N SER A 174 -1.78 2.96 1.26
CA SER A 174 -0.42 3.07 0.73
C SER A 174 -0.32 2.64 -0.74
N HIS A 175 -0.99 1.57 -1.16
CA HIS A 175 -1.08 1.18 -2.58
C HIS A 175 -1.93 2.13 -3.41
N GLN A 176 -3.01 2.66 -2.83
CA GLN A 176 -3.84 3.67 -3.47
C GLN A 176 -3.03 4.94 -3.76
N LEU A 177 -2.32 5.42 -2.74
CA LEU A 177 -1.41 6.56 -2.84
C LEU A 177 -0.02 6.20 -3.33
N GLN A 178 0.26 4.96 -3.77
CA GLN A 178 1.59 4.49 -4.23
C GLN A 178 2.74 5.13 -3.44
N VAL A 179 2.70 4.98 -2.11
CA VAL A 179 3.70 5.52 -1.19
C VAL A 179 4.32 4.39 -0.37
N CYS A 180 5.63 4.45 -0.18
CA CYS A 180 6.34 3.51 0.70
C CYS A 180 6.21 3.98 2.14
N THR A 181 5.27 3.40 2.89
CA THR A 181 5.02 3.79 4.30
C THR A 181 5.77 2.96 5.32
N ASN A 182 6.25 1.78 4.94
CA ASN A 182 7.06 0.92 5.79
C ASN A 182 7.97 0.01 4.96
N PHE A 183 8.96 -0.60 5.61
CA PHE A 183 9.96 -1.48 4.98
C PHE A 183 9.57 -2.97 5.02
N MET A 184 8.50 -3.33 5.74
CA MET A 184 8.11 -4.73 6.00
C MET A 184 7.23 -5.32 4.92
N ASP A 185 6.50 -4.48 4.19
CA ASP A 185 5.54 -4.90 3.18
C ASP A 185 6.22 -4.78 1.79
N PRO A 186 6.57 -5.90 1.12
CA PRO A 186 7.33 -5.88 -0.12
C PRO A 186 6.71 -5.06 -1.23
N GLY A 187 5.38 -5.08 -1.38
CA GLY A 187 4.67 -4.38 -2.46
C GLY A 187 4.72 -2.86 -2.33
N LEU A 188 5.15 -2.32 -1.19
CA LEU A 188 5.36 -0.89 -1.00
C LEU A 188 6.79 -0.43 -1.36
N GLN A 189 7.76 -1.34 -1.39
CA GLN A 189 9.17 -1.01 -1.60
C GLN A 189 9.50 -0.37 -2.96
N PRO A 190 8.77 -0.64 -4.07
CA PRO A 190 8.99 0.05 -5.34
C PRO A 190 8.64 1.54 -5.32
N TYR A 191 7.89 2.03 -4.33
CA TYR A 191 7.45 3.42 -4.27
C TYR A 191 8.53 4.35 -3.68
N GLY A 192 8.58 5.59 -4.17
CA GLY A 192 9.39 6.70 -3.68
C GLY A 192 10.17 7.44 -4.78
N GLY A 193 10.43 6.80 -5.93
CA GLY A 193 11.37 7.35 -6.92
C GLY A 193 12.83 7.12 -6.54
N ALA A 194 13.78 7.62 -7.33
CA ALA A 194 15.22 7.42 -7.10
C ALA A 194 15.70 8.16 -5.84
N LEU A 195 15.45 9.48 -5.77
CA LEU A 195 15.89 10.33 -4.65
C LEU A 195 15.41 9.84 -3.29
N PHE A 196 14.14 9.44 -3.16
CA PHE A 196 13.62 8.90 -1.91
C PHE A 196 14.35 7.61 -1.50
N ARG A 197 14.62 6.72 -2.46
CA ARG A 197 15.30 5.45 -2.19
C ARG A 197 16.73 5.68 -1.72
N GLU A 198 17.45 6.58 -2.38
CA GLU A 198 18.81 6.99 -1.96
C GLU A 198 18.81 7.56 -0.53
N LEU A 199 17.89 8.50 -0.24
CA LEU A 199 17.77 9.09 1.11
C LEU A 199 17.38 8.06 2.16
N ARG A 200 16.52 7.09 1.82
CA ARG A 200 16.13 6.00 2.71
C ARG A 200 17.30 5.06 2.98
N GLU A 201 18.00 4.63 1.94
CA GLU A 201 19.19 3.76 2.05
C GLU A 201 20.29 4.43 2.90
N GLU A 202 20.47 5.74 2.73
CA GLU A 202 21.36 6.53 3.57
C GLU A 202 20.92 6.50 5.04
N GLY A 203 19.64 6.76 5.30
CA GLY A 203 19.06 6.71 6.64
C GLY A 203 19.18 5.33 7.30
N ASP A 204 18.93 4.27 6.53
CA ASP A 204 19.04 2.87 6.99
C ASP A 204 20.49 2.54 7.36
N ARG A 205 21.45 2.93 6.52
CA ARG A 205 22.88 2.75 6.77
C ARG A 205 23.32 3.48 8.04
N ILE A 206 22.91 4.74 8.20
CA ILE A 206 23.20 5.50 9.42
C ILE A 206 22.57 4.82 10.64
N PHE A 207 21.28 4.47 10.58
CA PHE A 207 20.57 3.87 11.72
C PHE A 207 21.18 2.54 12.15
N LEU A 208 21.52 1.66 11.20
CA LEU A 208 22.12 0.36 11.48
C LEU A 208 23.54 0.47 12.03
N SER A 209 24.24 1.58 11.76
CA SER A 209 25.57 1.86 12.33
C SER A 209 25.53 2.38 13.78
N LEU A 210 24.35 2.77 14.28
CA LEU A 210 24.21 3.25 15.67
C LEU A 210 24.44 2.10 16.67
N PRO A 211 25.00 2.39 17.85
CA PRO A 211 25.06 1.39 18.91
C PRO A 211 23.64 1.02 19.38
N PRO A 212 23.40 -0.22 19.83
CA PRO A 212 22.12 -0.62 20.41
C PRO A 212 21.68 0.34 21.53
N PRO A 213 20.38 0.66 21.64
CA PRO A 213 19.90 1.55 22.68
C PRO A 213 20.22 0.99 24.07
N LYS A 214 20.78 1.84 24.95
CA LYS A 214 21.07 1.46 26.33
C LYS A 214 19.74 1.22 27.06
N PRO A 215 19.50 0.02 27.65
CA PRO A 215 18.28 -0.24 28.40
C PRO A 215 18.14 0.72 29.58
N SER A 216 16.97 1.34 29.73
CA SER A 216 16.69 2.31 30.81
C SER A 216 16.35 1.64 32.14
N GLN A 217 15.93 0.37 32.15
CA GLN A 217 15.60 -0.36 33.38
C GLN A 217 16.75 -1.25 33.84
N ARG A 218 17.06 -1.18 35.14
CA ARG A 218 17.94 -2.14 35.82
C ARG A 218 17.31 -3.52 35.76
N ARG A 219 18.12 -4.52 35.43
CA ARG A 219 17.71 -5.93 35.35
C ARG A 219 17.30 -6.39 36.76
N CYS A 220 16.06 -6.86 36.95
CA CYS A 220 15.70 -7.59 38.16
C CYS A 220 16.46 -8.94 38.16
N ALA A 221 16.95 -9.35 39.33
CA ALA A 221 17.62 -10.62 39.51
C ALA A 221 16.66 -11.78 39.12
N PRO A 222 17.15 -12.82 38.44
CA PRO A 222 16.31 -13.94 38.05
C PRO A 222 15.82 -14.69 39.31
N THR A 223 14.52 -14.85 39.45
CA THR A 223 13.92 -15.78 40.40
C THR A 223 14.06 -17.22 39.89
N GLN A 224 14.23 -18.18 40.80
CA GLN A 224 14.29 -19.60 40.47
C GLN A 224 13.03 -20.02 39.69
N GLY A 225 13.23 -20.69 38.54
CA GLY A 225 12.16 -21.11 37.63
C GLY A 225 11.92 -20.21 36.42
N SER A 226 12.73 -19.16 36.21
CA SER A 226 12.61 -18.29 35.03
C SER A 226 13.05 -18.97 33.73
N ARG A 227 12.23 -18.80 32.67
CA ARG A 227 12.55 -19.27 31.31
C ARG A 227 13.89 -18.69 30.83
N PRO A 228 14.65 -19.44 29.99
CA PRO A 228 15.91 -18.95 29.44
C PRO A 228 15.70 -17.61 28.72
N ARG A 229 16.63 -16.69 29.00
CA ARG A 229 16.54 -15.29 28.60
C ARG A 229 16.68 -15.15 27.09
N SER A 230 15.79 -14.39 26.45
CA SER A 230 15.99 -14.01 25.05
C SER A 230 17.25 -13.13 24.92
N PRO A 231 18.10 -13.37 23.91
CA PRO A 231 19.25 -12.51 23.64
C PRO A 231 18.79 -11.08 23.33
N SER A 232 19.62 -10.09 23.67
CA SER A 232 19.35 -8.71 23.29
C SER A 232 19.35 -8.58 21.77
N PRO A 233 18.34 -7.95 21.15
CA PRO A 233 18.32 -7.79 19.70
C PRO A 233 19.50 -6.92 19.25
N ASN A 234 20.11 -7.27 18.13
CA ASN A 234 21.03 -6.37 17.44
C ASN A 234 20.23 -5.29 16.69
N MET A 235 20.90 -4.26 16.17
CA MET A 235 20.22 -3.16 15.47
C MET A 235 19.43 -3.63 14.24
N ASN A 236 19.89 -4.66 13.54
CA ASN A 236 19.15 -5.24 12.41
C ASN A 236 17.84 -5.89 12.87
N THR A 237 17.86 -6.65 13.97
CA THR A 237 16.64 -7.22 14.57
C THR A 237 15.72 -6.13 15.11
N TYR A 238 16.29 -5.09 15.74
CA TYR A 238 15.53 -3.95 16.25
C TYR A 238 14.83 -3.18 15.12
N TYR A 239 15.58 -2.87 14.05
CA TYR A 239 15.07 -2.24 12.83
C TYR A 239 13.97 -3.09 12.21
N ALA A 240 14.16 -4.41 12.09
CA ALA A 240 13.19 -5.35 11.53
C ALA A 240 11.93 -5.58 12.39
N GLY A 241 11.75 -4.81 13.47
CA GLY A 241 10.56 -4.85 14.30
C GLY A 241 10.58 -5.98 15.33
N ALA A 242 11.65 -6.08 16.13
CA ALA A 242 11.87 -7.06 17.22
C ALA A 242 10.74 -7.19 18.27
N GLY A 243 9.60 -6.50 18.12
CA GLY A 243 8.52 -6.46 19.09
C GLY A 243 8.80 -5.43 20.19
N GLY A 244 7.76 -4.68 20.55
CA GLY A 244 7.85 -3.52 21.44
C GLY A 244 7.76 -2.22 20.65
N GLY A 245 6.69 -1.45 20.86
CA GLY A 245 6.55 -0.13 20.24
C GLY A 245 7.58 0.86 20.78
N CYS A 246 7.94 1.85 19.97
CA CYS A 246 8.69 3.00 20.46
C CYS A 246 7.76 3.91 21.26
N PHE A 247 8.19 4.32 22.44
CA PHE A 247 7.48 5.28 23.27
C PHE A 247 8.36 6.50 23.46
N ALA A 248 7.77 7.70 23.43
CA ALA A 248 8.49 8.91 23.75
C ALA A 248 8.92 8.87 25.23
N PRO A 249 10.00 9.59 25.62
CA PRO A 249 10.43 9.65 27.03
C PRO A 249 9.32 10.10 27.99
N THR A 250 8.35 10.87 27.50
CA THR A 250 7.21 11.39 28.26
C THR A 250 5.97 10.49 28.24
N SER A 251 6.01 9.37 27.51
CA SER A 251 4.89 8.43 27.45
C SER A 251 4.72 7.71 28.80
N ARG A 252 3.53 7.85 29.41
CA ARG A 252 3.16 7.09 30.60
C ARG A 252 2.67 5.71 30.19
N VAL A 253 3.30 4.66 30.73
CA VAL A 253 2.91 3.26 30.49
C VAL A 253 2.36 2.68 31.79
N SER A 254 1.12 2.21 31.78
CA SER A 254 0.57 1.45 32.91
C SER A 254 1.02 0.00 32.83
N ARG A 255 1.56 -0.53 33.93
CA ARG A 255 1.76 -1.97 34.08
C ARG A 255 0.41 -2.57 34.45
N VAL A 256 -0.07 -3.55 33.67
CA VAL A 256 -1.21 -4.36 34.11
C VAL A 256 -0.72 -5.19 35.28
N GLY A 257 -1.16 -4.84 36.50
CA GLY A 257 -0.85 -5.59 37.70
C GLY A 257 -1.46 -6.99 37.57
N HIS A 258 -0.62 -8.02 37.66
CA HIS A 258 -1.11 -9.38 37.86
C HIS A 258 -1.99 -9.37 39.11
N HIS A 259 -3.28 -9.64 38.92
CA HIS A 259 -4.14 -10.00 40.04
C HIS A 259 -3.64 -11.37 40.50
N SER A 260 -2.95 -11.39 41.63
CA SER A 260 -2.87 -12.60 42.44
C SER A 260 -4.31 -12.96 42.82
N THR A 261 -4.67 -14.21 42.55
CA THR A 261 -5.93 -14.88 42.88
C THR A 261 -6.50 -14.48 44.23
#